data_AF-A0A5K1G175-F1
#
_entry.id   AF-A0A5K1G175-F1
#
_cell.length_a   1.000
_cell.length_b   1.000
_cell.length_c   1.000
_cell.angle_alpha   90.00
_cell.angle_beta   90.00
_cell.angle_gamma   90.00
#
_symmetry.space_group_name_H-M   'P 1'
#
loop_
_entity.id
_entity.type
_entity.pdbx_description
1 polymer ?
#
loop_
_entity_poly.entity_id
_entity_poly.type
_entity_poly.pdbx_seq_one_letter_code
_entity_poly.pdbx_strand_id
1 'polypeptide(L)'
;MEASWKFSGGVAKANLILSGTRILHRAWEFISQIQQSPRSISFAIRELPRFTILAFNSRSRPQDVLPNFESLVDSHPLSFLITKDNPSVALDSFPLSTFCTLLEHPDLKNK
;
A
#
# COMPACT_ATOMS: atom_id res chain seq x y z
N MET A 1 -40.79 -8.62 5.25
CA MET A 1 -40.20 -7.44 4.59
C MET A 1 -38.99 -7.03 5.41
N GLU A 2 -37.81 -7.53 5.04
CA GLU A 2 -36.56 -7.19 5.75
C GLU A 2 -35.89 -5.97 5.10
N ALA A 3 -35.33 -5.14 5.97
CA ALA A 3 -34.93 -3.76 5.75
C ALA A 3 -33.71 -3.60 4.82
N SER A 4 -33.89 -2.89 3.69
CA SER A 4 -32.81 -2.42 2.80
C SER A 4 -32.14 -1.11 3.26
N TRP A 5 -31.81 -0.99 4.55
CA TRP A 5 -31.29 0.26 5.14
C TRP A 5 -29.75 0.35 5.17
N LYS A 6 -29.04 -0.43 4.35
CA LYS A 6 -27.56 -0.44 4.32
C LYS A 6 -26.94 0.28 3.12
N PHE A 7 -27.74 0.86 2.22
CA PHE A 7 -27.26 1.23 0.87
C PHE A 7 -26.70 2.66 0.73
N SER A 8 -26.95 3.59 1.67
CA SER A 8 -26.60 5.02 1.47
C SER A 8 -25.19 5.41 1.96
N GLY A 9 -24.67 4.75 3.00
CA GLY A 9 -23.39 5.13 3.62
C GLY A 9 -22.17 4.87 2.74
N GLY A 10 -22.17 3.76 2.00
CA GLY A 10 -21.06 3.41 1.09
C GLY A 10 -20.96 4.37 -0.10
N VAL A 11 -22.10 4.69 -0.73
CA VAL A 11 -22.18 5.59 -1.89
C VAL A 11 -21.74 7.01 -1.50
N ALA A 12 -22.22 7.53 -0.38
CA ALA A 12 -21.83 8.86 0.09
C ALA A 12 -20.32 8.97 0.36
N LYS A 13 -19.72 7.95 1.00
CA LYS A 13 -18.27 7.89 1.23
C LYS A 13 -17.48 7.78 -0.07
N ALA A 14 -17.91 6.95 -1.01
CA ALA A 14 -17.27 6.82 -2.31
C ALA A 14 -17.29 8.15 -3.08
N ASN A 15 -18.44 8.84 -3.10
CA ASN A 15 -18.56 10.14 -3.73
C ASN A 15 -17.64 11.18 -3.08
N LEU A 16 -17.58 11.24 -1.74
CA LEU A 16 -16.65 12.13 -1.04
C LEU A 16 -15.19 11.90 -1.46
N ILE A 17 -14.77 10.64 -1.57
CA ILE A 17 -13.41 10.27 -1.99
C ILE A 17 -13.16 10.71 -3.45
N LEU A 18 -14.09 10.37 -4.36
CA LEU A 18 -13.95 10.61 -5.80
C LEU A 18 -13.99 12.09 -6.16
N SER A 19 -15.01 12.82 -5.70
CA SER A 19 -15.26 14.21 -6.12
C SER A 19 -14.74 15.24 -5.13
N GLY A 20 -14.82 14.97 -3.82
CA GLY A 20 -14.50 15.94 -2.78
C GLY A 20 -13.00 16.07 -2.50
N THR A 21 -12.29 14.94 -2.42
CA THR A 21 -10.87 14.95 -2.00
C THR A 21 -9.87 15.01 -3.15
N ARG A 22 -10.26 14.50 -4.34
CA ARG A 22 -9.36 14.25 -5.48
C ARG A 22 -8.11 13.43 -5.12
N ILE A 23 -8.11 12.71 -4.00
CA ILE A 23 -6.93 11.99 -3.51
C ILE A 23 -6.52 10.88 -4.48
N LEU A 24 -7.51 10.15 -5.00
CA LEU A 24 -7.30 9.08 -5.98
C LEU A 24 -6.70 9.62 -7.28
N HIS A 25 -7.22 10.75 -7.78
CA HIS A 25 -6.66 11.39 -8.97
C HIS A 25 -5.21 11.81 -8.79
N ARG A 26 -4.88 12.47 -7.67
CA ARG A 26 -3.51 12.91 -7.37
C ARG A 26 -2.54 11.74 -7.19
N ALA A 27 -2.97 10.69 -6.49
CA ALA A 27 -2.19 9.49 -6.31
C ALA A 27 -1.94 8.77 -7.65
N TRP A 28 -2.98 8.61 -8.47
CA TRP A 28 -2.88 7.92 -9.76
C TRP A 28 -2.04 8.68 -10.79
N GLU A 29 -2.19 10.00 -10.86
CA GLU A 29 -1.34 10.85 -11.69
C GLU A 29 0.14 10.70 -11.30
N PHE A 30 0.44 10.67 -10.01
CA PHE A 30 1.82 10.48 -9.55
C PHE A 30 2.37 9.09 -9.92
N ILE A 31 1.59 8.04 -9.70
CA ILE A 31 1.96 6.67 -10.09
C ILE A 31 2.24 6.61 -11.60
N SER A 32 1.38 7.21 -12.41
CA SER A 32 1.52 7.24 -13.88
C SER A 32 2.82 7.93 -14.32
N GLN A 33 3.19 9.03 -13.68
CA GLN A 33 4.45 9.73 -13.95
C GLN A 33 5.68 8.88 -13.58
N ILE A 34 5.62 8.15 -12.47
CA ILE A 34 6.71 7.24 -12.05
C ILE A 34 6.86 6.09 -13.05
N GLN A 35 5.75 5.53 -13.53
CA GLN A 35 5.77 4.43 -14.50
C GLN A 35 6.32 4.86 -15.88
N GLN A 36 6.10 6.12 -16.27
CA GLN A 36 6.61 6.68 -17.53
C GLN A 36 8.07 7.16 -17.43
N SER A 37 8.65 7.18 -16.23
CA SER A 37 10.05 7.58 -16.04
C SER A 37 11.00 6.59 -16.73
N PRO A 38 12.00 7.08 -17.49
CA PRO A 38 13.02 6.22 -18.09
C PRO A 38 13.98 5.63 -17.06
N ARG A 39 13.96 6.14 -15.82
CA ARG A 39 14.76 5.61 -14.70
C ARG A 39 13.95 4.56 -13.95
N SER A 40 14.58 3.45 -13.59
CA SER A 40 14.02 2.50 -12.64
C SER A 40 13.99 3.16 -11.26
N ILE A 41 12.81 3.64 -10.86
CA ILE A 41 12.55 4.26 -9.57
C ILE A 41 11.77 3.23 -8.74
N SER A 42 12.28 2.85 -7.56
CA SER A 42 11.60 1.90 -6.65
C SER A 42 10.51 2.58 -5.81
N PHE A 43 10.68 3.86 -5.49
CA PHE A 43 9.65 4.69 -4.89
C PHE A 43 9.92 6.17 -5.19
N ALA A 44 8.90 7.01 -5.08
CA ALA A 44 9.04 8.45 -5.16
C ALA A 44 8.16 9.15 -4.14
N ILE A 45 8.59 10.33 -3.73
CA ILE A 45 7.91 11.17 -2.73
C ILE A 45 7.43 12.45 -3.43
N ARG A 46 6.16 12.81 -3.21
CA ARG A 46 5.58 14.09 -3.62
C ARG A 46 4.99 14.78 -2.41
N GLU A 47 5.60 15.88 -2.01
CA GLU A 47 5.09 16.73 -0.94
C GLU A 47 3.99 17.65 -1.50
N LEU A 48 2.82 17.67 -0.86
CA LEU A 48 1.72 18.57 -1.18
C LEU A 48 1.39 19.44 0.03
N PRO A 49 0.72 20.59 -0.14
CA PRO A 49 0.49 21.55 0.95
C PRO A 49 -0.24 20.99 2.19
N ARG A 50 -0.91 19.85 2.07
CA ARG A 50 -1.70 19.25 3.16
C ARG A 50 -1.29 17.82 3.53
N PHE A 51 -0.48 17.16 2.70
CA PHE A 51 -0.08 15.76 2.90
C PHE A 51 1.06 15.39 1.97
N THR A 52 1.73 14.29 2.24
CA THR A 52 2.78 13.74 1.37
C THR A 52 2.28 12.45 0.74
N ILE A 53 2.52 12.28 -0.56
CA ILE A 53 2.28 11.02 -1.25
C ILE A 53 3.61 10.30 -1.38
N LEU A 54 3.69 9.09 -0.83
CA LEU A 54 4.77 8.14 -1.08
C LEU A 54 4.21 7.07 -2.02
N ALA A 55 4.79 6.98 -3.22
CA ALA A 55 4.37 6.02 -4.23
C ALA A 55 5.46 4.98 -4.44
N PHE A 56 5.09 3.70 -4.36
CA PHE A 56 5.99 2.58 -4.55
C PHE A 56 5.81 2.00 -5.96
N ASN A 57 6.91 1.65 -6.59
CA ASN A 57 6.93 0.97 -7.88
C ASN A 57 7.62 -0.38 -7.69
N SER A 58 6.81 -1.42 -7.58
CA SER A 58 7.29 -2.80 -7.46
C SER A 58 7.24 -3.47 -8.83
N ARG A 59 8.17 -4.40 -9.05
CA ARG A 59 8.10 -5.28 -10.22
C ARG A 59 6.87 -6.17 -10.08
N SER A 60 6.14 -6.38 -11.17
CA SER A 60 5.10 -7.39 -11.21
C SER A 60 5.70 -8.75 -10.90
N ARG A 61 4.99 -9.55 -10.09
CA ARG A 61 5.34 -10.96 -9.91
C ARG A 61 5.31 -11.64 -11.29
N PRO A 62 6.28 -12.50 -11.62
CA PRO A 62 6.18 -13.34 -12.81
C PRO A 62 4.90 -14.18 -12.74
N GLN A 63 4.13 -14.24 -13.83
CA GLN A 63 2.81 -14.89 -13.84
C GLN A 63 2.85 -16.38 -13.43
N ASP A 64 4.00 -17.03 -13.59
CA ASP A 64 4.20 -18.45 -13.31
C ASP A 64 4.57 -18.76 -11.84
N VAL A 65 4.75 -17.73 -11.01
CA VAL A 65 5.14 -17.92 -9.59
C VAL A 65 3.90 -17.87 -8.71
N LEU A 66 3.58 -18.99 -8.07
CA LEU A 66 2.51 -19.06 -7.07
C LEU A 66 2.82 -18.13 -5.88
N PRO A 67 1.79 -17.52 -5.25
CA PRO A 67 1.97 -16.82 -3.99
C PRO A 67 2.62 -17.74 -2.96
N ASN A 68 3.73 -17.28 -2.38
CA ASN A 68 4.36 -17.92 -1.24
C ASN A 68 4.09 -17.03 -0.02
N PHE A 69 3.72 -17.64 1.10
CA PHE A 69 3.36 -16.91 2.31
C PHE A 69 4.36 -17.17 3.42
N GLU A 70 4.79 -16.09 4.06
CA GLU A 70 5.68 -16.11 5.21
C GLU A 70 4.89 -15.77 6.47
N SER A 71 4.98 -16.62 7.49
CA SER A 71 4.39 -16.32 8.79
C SER A 71 5.28 -15.32 9.52
N LEU A 72 4.66 -14.27 10.04
CA LEU A 72 5.35 -13.35 10.93
C LEU A 72 5.79 -14.09 12.20
N VAL A 73 7.04 -13.85 12.60
CA VAL A 73 7.63 -14.30 13.87
C VAL A 73 7.86 -13.09 14.77
N ASP A 74 8.01 -13.28 16.07
CA ASP A 74 8.12 -12.18 17.06
C ASP A 74 9.26 -11.19 16.78
N SER A 75 10.33 -11.64 16.11
CA SER A 75 11.46 -10.81 15.69
C SER A 75 11.22 -9.98 14.42
N HIS A 76 10.08 -10.16 13.74
CA HIS A 76 9.78 -9.44 12.51
C HIS A 76 9.35 -7.98 12.80
N PRO A 77 9.75 -6.97 11.99
CA PRO A 77 9.31 -5.56 12.16
C PRO A 77 7.79 -5.32 12.18
N LEU A 78 6.99 -6.33 11.84
CA LEU A 78 5.54 -6.29 11.76
C LEU A 78 4.87 -7.19 12.81
N SER A 79 5.63 -7.69 13.80
CA SER A 79 5.10 -8.56 14.86
C SER A 79 4.00 -7.89 15.69
N PHE A 80 3.92 -6.55 15.68
CA PHE A 80 2.81 -5.80 16.28
C PHE A 80 1.43 -6.09 15.66
N LEU A 81 1.37 -6.71 14.48
CA LEU A 81 0.12 -7.16 13.86
C LEU A 81 -0.41 -8.46 14.49
N ILE A 82 0.43 -9.19 15.23
CA ILE A 82 0.06 -10.41 15.94
C ILE A 82 -0.75 -10.03 17.17
N THR A 83 -1.89 -10.70 17.36
CA THR A 83 -2.79 -10.45 18.49
C THR A 83 -3.03 -11.74 19.27
N LYS A 84 -3.58 -11.64 20.48
CA LYS A 84 -3.95 -12.83 21.26
C LYS A 84 -4.98 -13.71 20.52
N ASP A 85 -5.91 -13.07 19.81
CA ASP A 85 -6.96 -13.75 19.06
C ASP A 85 -6.47 -14.26 17.69
N ASN A 86 -5.41 -13.66 17.16
CA ASN A 86 -4.76 -14.06 15.91
C ASN A 86 -3.25 -14.17 16.13
N PRO A 87 -2.78 -15.30 16.69
CA PRO A 87 -1.38 -15.48 17.11
C PRO A 87 -0.43 -15.70 15.93
N SER A 88 -0.94 -15.79 14.71
CA SER A 88 -0.15 -15.85 13.49
C SER A 88 -0.76 -14.99 12.39
N VAL A 89 0.10 -14.35 11.62
CA VAL A 89 -0.27 -13.57 10.43
C VAL A 89 0.64 -14.04 9.30
N ALA A 90 0.06 -14.51 8.22
CA ALA A 90 0.79 -14.90 7.02
C ALA A 90 0.69 -13.78 5.98
N LEU A 91 1.83 -13.29 5.51
CA LEU A 91 1.92 -12.27 4.47
C LEU A 91 2.55 -12.86 3.22
N ASP A 92 2.19 -12.33 2.06
CA ASP A 92 2.83 -12.73 0.81
C ASP A 92 4.31 -12.31 0.81
N SER A 93 5.21 -13.27 0.61
CA SER A 93 6.65 -13.07 0.76
C SER A 93 7.24 -12.13 -0.30
N PHE A 94 6.61 -12.01 -1.47
CA PHE A 94 7.09 -11.12 -2.53
C PHE A 94 6.92 -9.63 -2.21
N PRO A 95 5.72 -9.11 -1.89
CA PRO A 95 5.58 -7.73 -1.44
C PRO A 95 6.26 -7.51 -0.07
N LEU A 96 6.32 -8.51 0.81
CA LEU A 96 6.99 -8.40 2.10
C LEU A 96 8.51 -8.18 1.95
N SER A 97 9.18 -8.99 1.14
CA SER A 97 10.62 -8.82 0.86
C SER A 97 10.92 -7.49 0.17
N THR A 98 10.05 -7.05 -0.76
CA THR A 98 10.16 -5.73 -1.38
C THR A 98 10.06 -4.62 -0.33
N PHE A 99 9.11 -4.72 0.59
CA PHE A 99 8.93 -3.77 1.68
C PHE A 99 10.14 -3.73 2.62
N CYS A 100 10.65 -4.89 3.05
CA CYS A 100 11.83 -4.96 3.91
C CYS A 100 13.06 -4.33 3.23
N THR A 101 13.25 -4.57 1.94
CA THR A 101 14.33 -3.94 1.15
C THR A 101 14.16 -2.41 1.11
N LEU A 102 12.93 -1.92 0.97
CA LEU A 102 12.65 -0.48 0.96
C LEU A 102 12.95 0.16 2.33
N LEU A 103 12.66 -0.51 3.45
CA LEU A 103 13.00 0.00 4.79
C LEU A 103 14.51 0.22 4.99
N GLU A 104 15.34 -0.48 4.22
CA GLU A 104 16.79 -0.29 4.28
C GLU A 104 17.28 0.93 3.49
N HIS A 105 16.42 1.55 2.68
CA HIS A 105 16.78 2.65 1.81
C HIS A 105 17.22 3.89 2.62
N PRO A 106 18.39 4.50 2.31
CA PRO A 106 18.95 5.59 3.10
C PRO A 106 18.02 6.81 3.19
N ASP A 107 17.29 7.12 2.12
CA ASP A 107 16.32 8.23 2.10
C ASP A 107 15.10 8.01 3.02
N LEU A 108 14.84 6.77 3.44
CA LEU A 108 13.76 6.42 4.37
C LEU A 108 14.27 6.27 5.82
N LYS A 109 15.56 6.06 6.03
CA LYS A 109 16.18 5.93 7.37
C LYS A 109 16.57 7.25 8.03
N ASN A 110 16.79 8.32 7.24
CA ASN A 110 17.35 9.59 7.71
C ASN A 110 16.33 10.75 7.81
N LYS A 111 15.03 10.46 7.91
CA LYS A 111 14.00 11.47 8.19
C LYS A 111 13.38 11.28 9.55
#